data_AF-A0A961AZD6-F1
#
_entry.id   AF-A0A961AZD6-F1
#
_cell.length_a   1.000
_cell.length_b   1.000
_cell.length_c   1.000
_cell.angle_alpha   90.00
_cell.angle_beta   90.00
_cell.angle_gamma   90.00
#
_symmetry.space_group_name_H-M   'P 1'
#
loop_
_entity.id
_entity.type
_entity.pdbx_description
1 polymer ?
#
loop_
_entity_poly.entity_id
_entity_poly.type
_entity_poly.pdbx_seq_one_letter_code
_entity_poly.pdbx_strand_id
1 'polypeptide(L)'
;MKPSLRFPVCLGVWCALLAVLARPDALRSQDAIGLSIADLPPVEFSKQVYQANPGPWGDLEYYYTYLEAPDSLIDLVAVPSQQTVWRFMGKTPEEVKALFNDLQLDDRLLAELVERSIWYINDEEVRVHPTADAIVNLPMPARQSIFAVLRQWEENPFHRAPVIIESANVREWFADTGLSPEVAGTIESLSYKMGRSLAFSDVPYVLGKITTDAEERSFMKALTRTRSLILRLKVSPQMDFEQVADYWTAGYKNKDILPILESVLRTQGVERLDVAHLLPPTPRKHLYTYPPLSAGMSGRYPDCFWT
;
A
#
# COMPACT_ATOMS: atom_id res chain seq x y z
N MET A 1 7.53 46.81 4.56
CA MET A 1 7.77 45.61 5.40
C MET A 1 6.54 44.73 5.32
N LYS A 2 6.60 43.63 4.54
CA LYS A 2 5.53 42.62 4.44
C LYS A 2 5.88 41.46 5.37
N PRO A 3 4.93 40.92 6.15
CA PRO A 3 5.20 39.76 6.98
C PRO A 3 5.19 38.50 6.11
N SER A 4 6.25 37.70 6.22
CA SER A 4 6.35 36.38 5.61
C SER A 4 5.50 35.38 6.39
N LEU A 5 4.35 34.97 5.86
CA LEU A 5 3.66 33.75 6.30
C LEU A 5 4.53 32.55 5.87
N ARG A 6 5.14 31.87 6.86
CA ARG A 6 5.64 30.51 6.70
C ARG A 6 4.47 29.56 7.01
N PHE A 7 3.84 29.01 5.98
CA PHE A 7 2.96 27.84 6.11
C PHE A 7 3.82 26.60 6.40
N PRO A 8 3.40 25.68 7.29
CA PRO A 8 4.12 24.43 7.50
C PRO A 8 3.79 23.48 6.34
N VAL A 9 4.69 23.42 5.35
CA VAL A 9 4.57 22.56 4.15
C VAL A 9 4.80 21.06 4.48
N CYS A 10 5.24 20.74 5.69
CA CYS A 10 5.73 19.39 6.04
C CYS A 10 4.65 18.32 6.25
N LEU A 11 3.38 18.66 6.53
CA LEU A 11 2.31 17.65 6.66
C LEU A 11 1.61 17.34 5.33
N GLY A 12 1.56 18.29 4.40
CA GLY A 12 0.74 18.16 3.18
C GLY A 12 1.24 17.11 2.19
N VAL A 13 2.56 16.91 2.10
CA VAL A 13 3.13 15.91 1.18
C VAL A 13 2.99 14.50 1.71
N TRP A 14 3.11 14.31 3.04
CA TRP A 14 2.89 13.00 3.65
C TRP A 14 1.42 12.63 3.69
N CYS A 15 0.51 13.59 3.92
CA CYS A 15 -0.93 13.38 3.73
C CYS A 15 -1.31 13.13 2.26
N ALA A 16 -0.60 13.69 1.28
CA ALA A 16 -0.83 13.40 -0.13
C ALA A 16 -0.30 12.02 -0.54
N LEU A 17 0.89 11.61 -0.07
CA LEU A 17 1.41 10.26 -0.32
C LEU A 17 0.61 9.21 0.46
N LEU A 18 0.19 9.53 1.68
CA LEU A 18 -0.77 8.71 2.40
C LEU A 18 -2.14 8.74 1.79
N ALA A 19 -2.62 9.83 1.18
CA ALA A 19 -3.87 9.80 0.41
C ALA A 19 -3.72 8.97 -0.88
N VAL A 20 -2.47 8.82 -1.36
CA VAL A 20 -2.06 7.87 -2.41
C VAL A 20 -1.83 6.44 -1.85
N LEU A 21 -1.84 6.22 -0.54
CA LEU A 21 -1.79 4.89 0.10
C LEU A 21 -3.09 4.53 0.84
N ALA A 22 -3.92 5.52 1.14
CA ALA A 22 -5.18 5.44 1.84
C ALA A 22 -6.27 5.37 0.78
N ARG A 23 -7.00 4.26 0.78
CA ARG A 23 -8.31 4.23 0.13
C ARG A 23 -9.17 5.30 0.81
N PRO A 24 -9.70 6.30 0.09
CA PRO A 24 -10.74 7.13 0.66
C PRO A 24 -11.96 6.25 0.94
N ASP A 25 -12.37 6.15 2.20
CA ASP A 25 -13.53 5.38 2.68
C ASP A 25 -14.89 5.81 2.05
N ALA A 26 -14.90 6.78 1.13
CA ALA A 26 -16.09 7.42 0.59
C ALA A 26 -16.75 6.72 -0.62
N LEU A 27 -16.28 5.56 -1.07
CA LEU A 27 -16.85 4.87 -2.25
C LEU A 27 -17.27 3.41 -2.01
N ARG A 28 -17.71 3.07 -0.79
CA ARG A 28 -18.38 1.78 -0.53
C ARG A 28 -19.90 1.77 -0.75
N SER A 29 -20.50 2.86 -1.23
CA SER A 29 -21.93 2.86 -1.59
C SER A 29 -22.14 2.83 -3.11
N GLN A 30 -22.51 1.64 -3.57
CA GLN A 30 -23.33 1.34 -4.75
C GLN A 30 -22.64 1.54 -6.12
N ASP A 31 -22.59 0.43 -6.87
CA ASP A 31 -22.43 0.34 -8.33
C ASP A 31 -21.03 0.23 -8.97
N ALA A 32 -20.00 -0.12 -8.20
CA ALA A 32 -18.79 -0.72 -8.80
C ALA A 32 -18.78 -2.22 -8.54
N ILE A 33 -18.60 -3.03 -9.59
CA ILE A 33 -18.12 -4.42 -9.47
C ILE A 33 -16.69 -4.32 -8.91
N GLY A 34 -16.60 -4.11 -7.60
CA GLY A 34 -15.36 -3.87 -6.88
C GLY A 34 -14.76 -5.19 -6.45
N LEU A 35 -13.95 -5.80 -7.33
CA LEU A 35 -12.91 -6.69 -6.84
C LEU A 35 -11.82 -5.79 -6.24
N SER A 36 -11.97 -5.45 -4.95
CA SER A 36 -10.84 -4.86 -4.23
C SER A 36 -9.81 -5.98 -4.07
N ILE A 37 -8.55 -5.70 -4.40
CA ILE A 37 -7.44 -6.66 -4.26
C ILE A 37 -7.29 -7.14 -2.80
N ALA A 38 -7.84 -6.38 -1.83
CA ALA A 38 -7.89 -6.76 -0.41
C ALA A 38 -8.94 -7.85 -0.09
N ASP A 39 -9.85 -8.14 -1.03
CA ASP A 39 -10.83 -9.23 -0.91
C ASP A 39 -10.30 -10.56 -1.49
N LEU A 40 -9.13 -10.53 -2.14
CA LEU A 40 -8.45 -11.74 -2.59
C LEU A 40 -7.79 -12.45 -1.40
N PRO A 41 -7.78 -13.79 -1.35
CA PRO A 41 -7.05 -14.52 -0.34
C PRO A 41 -5.55 -14.16 -0.38
N PRO A 42 -4.84 -14.24 0.75
CA PRO A 42 -3.38 -14.18 0.73
C PRO A 42 -2.87 -15.31 -0.18
N VAL A 43 -2.03 -14.99 -1.14
CA VAL A 43 -1.44 -15.95 -2.09
C VAL A 43 0.03 -16.12 -1.71
N GLU A 44 0.53 -17.34 -1.61
CA GLU A 44 1.96 -17.63 -1.49
C GLU A 44 2.65 -17.25 -2.82
N PHE A 45 3.73 -16.45 -2.79
CA PHE A 45 4.34 -15.95 -4.02
C PHE A 45 5.33 -16.95 -4.59
N SER A 46 4.84 -17.82 -5.45
CA SER A 46 5.68 -18.48 -6.44
C SER A 46 5.87 -17.55 -7.65
N LYS A 47 7.03 -17.63 -8.33
CA LYS A 47 7.26 -17.10 -9.70
C LYS A 47 6.42 -17.87 -10.74
N GLN A 48 5.17 -18.12 -10.40
CA GLN A 48 4.28 -19.01 -11.11
C GLN A 48 3.38 -18.18 -12.00
N VAL A 49 3.24 -18.70 -13.21
CA VAL A 49 2.24 -18.24 -14.15
C VAL A 49 0.97 -19.03 -13.85
N TYR A 50 -0.11 -18.30 -13.63
CA TYR A 50 -1.44 -18.84 -13.39
C TYR A 50 -2.23 -18.83 -14.70
N GLN A 51 -3.07 -19.84 -14.89
CA GLN A 51 -4.03 -19.86 -16.00
C GLN A 51 -5.34 -19.25 -15.52
N ALA A 52 -5.92 -18.36 -16.32
CA ALA A 52 -7.24 -17.82 -16.05
C ALA A 52 -8.33 -18.78 -16.55
N ASN A 53 -9.58 -18.47 -16.21
CA ASN A 53 -10.72 -19.23 -16.73
C ASN A 53 -10.86 -19.03 -18.25
N PRO A 54 -11.22 -20.11 -18.99
CA PRO A 54 -11.44 -20.03 -20.43
C PRO A 54 -12.68 -19.17 -20.74
N GLY A 55 -12.70 -18.57 -21.93
CA GLY A 55 -13.82 -17.74 -22.39
C GLY A 55 -13.58 -17.15 -23.78
N PRO A 56 -14.48 -16.28 -24.26
CA PRO A 56 -14.39 -15.67 -25.59
C PRO A 56 -13.16 -14.75 -25.75
N TRP A 57 -12.52 -14.39 -24.65
CA TRP A 57 -11.25 -13.66 -24.61
C TRP A 57 -10.03 -14.51 -24.94
N GLY A 58 -10.17 -15.83 -25.07
CA GLY A 58 -9.10 -16.77 -25.38
C GLY A 58 -8.38 -17.33 -24.14
N ASP A 59 -7.24 -17.97 -24.38
CA ASP A 59 -6.41 -18.54 -23.33
C ASP A 59 -5.56 -17.45 -22.66
N LEU A 60 -5.93 -17.11 -21.42
CA LEU A 60 -5.24 -16.08 -20.64
C LEU A 60 -4.36 -16.71 -19.56
N GLU A 61 -3.15 -16.18 -19.44
CA GLU A 61 -2.26 -16.46 -18.33
C GLU A 61 -1.90 -15.16 -17.61
N TYR A 62 -1.66 -15.23 -16.31
CA TYR A 62 -1.26 -14.06 -15.54
C TYR A 62 -0.20 -14.39 -14.50
N TYR A 63 0.51 -13.36 -14.07
CA TYR A 63 1.42 -13.45 -12.92
C TYR A 63 1.40 -12.12 -12.17
N TYR A 64 1.69 -12.19 -10.88
CA TYR A 64 1.78 -11.00 -10.05
C TYR A 64 3.13 -10.31 -10.27
N THR A 65 3.08 -8.99 -10.24
CA THR A 65 4.26 -8.13 -10.19
C THR A 65 4.09 -7.13 -9.06
N TYR A 66 5.17 -6.43 -8.72
CA TYR A 66 5.16 -5.38 -7.73
C TYR A 66 5.51 -4.06 -8.38
N LEU A 67 4.77 -3.04 -7.99
CA LEU A 67 5.04 -1.67 -8.40
C LEU A 67 5.45 -0.90 -7.16
N GLU A 68 6.46 -0.07 -7.30
CA GLU A 68 6.92 0.86 -6.26
C GLU A 68 7.02 2.25 -6.87
N ALA A 69 6.83 3.27 -6.03
CA ALA A 69 6.99 4.64 -6.46
C ALA A 69 8.36 4.84 -7.13
N PRO A 70 8.42 5.53 -8.28
CA PRO A 70 9.68 5.84 -8.92
C PRO A 70 10.51 6.76 -8.03
N ASP A 71 11.83 6.69 -8.18
CA ASP A 71 12.80 7.49 -7.43
C ASP A 71 12.49 8.99 -7.47
N SER A 72 12.05 9.51 -8.62
CA SER A 72 11.66 10.91 -8.79
C SER A 72 10.48 11.33 -7.91
N LEU A 73 9.61 10.40 -7.50
CA LEU A 73 8.53 10.66 -6.55
C LEU A 73 9.05 10.61 -5.12
N ILE A 74 9.92 9.65 -4.81
CA ILE A 74 10.55 9.51 -3.47
C ILE A 74 11.36 10.75 -3.11
N ASP A 75 12.08 11.34 -4.07
CA ASP A 75 12.86 12.57 -3.89
C ASP A 75 12.02 13.78 -3.43
N LEU A 76 10.70 13.72 -3.60
CA LEU A 76 9.79 14.82 -3.30
C LEU A 76 9.11 14.65 -1.94
N VAL A 77 9.29 13.51 -1.28
CA VAL A 77 8.66 13.18 0.00
C VAL A 77 9.60 13.55 1.14
N ALA A 78 9.08 14.28 2.12
CA ALA A 78 9.80 14.51 3.36
C ALA A 78 9.90 13.22 4.17
N VAL A 79 11.10 12.92 4.67
CA VAL A 79 11.31 11.81 5.60
C VAL A 79 10.56 12.10 6.90
N PRO A 80 9.72 11.17 7.38
CA PRO A 80 9.01 11.32 8.65
C PRO A 80 9.94 11.47 9.86
N SER A 81 9.38 11.93 10.97
CA SER A 81 10.07 11.84 12.25
C SER A 81 10.42 10.39 12.59
N GLN A 82 11.61 10.17 13.14
CA GLN A 82 12.06 8.89 13.69
C GLN A 82 11.52 8.62 15.10
N GLN A 83 10.83 9.59 15.71
CA GLN A 83 10.22 9.42 17.03
C GLN A 83 8.79 8.90 16.90
N THR A 84 8.51 7.73 17.48
CA THR A 84 7.14 7.22 17.60
C THR A 84 6.34 8.10 18.57
N VAL A 85 5.16 8.54 18.11
CA VAL A 85 4.21 9.32 18.91
C VAL A 85 2.81 8.78 18.65
N TRP A 86 2.08 8.48 19.72
CA TRP A 86 0.67 8.14 19.69
C TRP A 86 -0.14 9.33 20.19
N ARG A 87 -1.02 9.87 19.35
CA ARG A 87 -1.82 11.07 19.68
C ARG A 87 -3.26 10.68 19.92
N PHE A 88 -3.75 10.89 21.14
CA PHE A 88 -5.14 10.65 21.50
C PHE A 88 -5.85 12.01 21.61
N MET A 89 -6.41 12.48 20.48
CA MET A 89 -7.03 13.80 20.40
C MET A 89 -8.37 13.81 21.16
N GLY A 90 -8.58 14.85 21.97
CA GLY A 90 -9.80 15.02 22.77
C GLY A 90 -10.00 13.96 23.86
N LYS A 91 -8.96 13.17 24.18
CA LYS A 91 -8.98 12.18 25.25
C LYS A 91 -8.32 12.73 26.50
N THR A 92 -8.88 12.37 27.66
CA THR A 92 -8.27 12.62 28.96
C THR A 92 -7.19 11.57 29.28
N PRO A 93 -6.22 11.90 30.16
CA PRO A 93 -5.24 10.94 30.64
C PRO A 93 -5.88 9.67 31.23
N GLU A 94 -6.99 9.82 31.94
CA GLU A 94 -7.73 8.72 32.58
C GLU A 94 -8.37 7.79 31.54
N GLU A 95 -8.91 8.34 30.44
CA GLU A 95 -9.43 7.54 29.33
C GLU A 95 -8.33 6.76 28.60
N VAL A 96 -7.17 7.38 28.35
CA VAL A 96 -6.03 6.69 27.73
C VAL A 96 -5.49 5.59 28.66
N LYS A 97 -5.44 5.86 29.96
CA LYS A 97 -5.04 4.85 30.95
C LYS A 97 -6.04 3.70 31.02
N ALA A 98 -7.33 3.98 31.00
CA ALA A 98 -8.37 2.95 30.96
C ALA A 98 -8.24 2.08 29.71
N LEU A 99 -8.00 2.70 28.54
CA LEU A 99 -7.72 1.97 27.30
C LEU A 99 -6.56 0.97 27.50
N PHE A 100 -5.44 1.39 28.09
CA PHE A 100 -4.31 0.49 28.32
C PHE A 100 -4.59 -0.59 29.36
N ASN A 101 -5.32 -0.29 30.43
CA ASN A 101 -5.70 -1.29 31.44
C ASN A 101 -6.64 -2.37 30.90
N ASP A 102 -7.47 -2.04 29.92
CA ASP A 102 -8.36 -3.00 29.27
C ASP A 102 -7.61 -3.96 28.33
N LEU A 103 -6.35 -3.64 28.00
CA LEU A 103 -5.48 -4.53 27.26
C LEU A 103 -4.89 -5.57 28.22
N GLN A 104 -4.97 -6.84 27.86
CA GLN A 104 -4.39 -7.96 28.63
C GLN A 104 -2.85 -7.99 28.48
N LEU A 105 -2.19 -6.90 28.88
CA LEU A 105 -0.74 -6.74 28.89
C LEU A 105 -0.15 -7.34 30.17
N ASP A 106 1.14 -7.69 30.13
CA ASP A 106 1.87 -7.99 31.35
C ASP A 106 2.06 -6.72 32.20
N ASP A 107 2.18 -6.91 33.52
CA ASP A 107 2.25 -5.80 34.48
C ASP A 107 3.41 -4.84 34.22
N ARG A 108 4.54 -5.35 33.70
CA ARG A 108 5.72 -4.52 33.39
C ARG A 108 5.42 -3.61 32.20
N LEU A 109 4.91 -4.16 31.11
CA LEU A 109 4.58 -3.40 29.91
C LEU A 109 3.45 -2.39 30.16
N LEU A 110 2.43 -2.79 30.94
CA LEU A 110 1.36 -1.87 31.33
C LEU A 110 1.91 -0.71 32.16
N ALA A 111 2.75 -0.99 33.17
CA ALA A 111 3.39 0.03 33.99
C ALA A 111 4.21 1.03 33.16
N GLU A 112 4.93 0.53 32.14
CA GLU A 112 5.69 1.36 31.23
C GLU A 112 4.79 2.28 30.38
N LEU A 113 3.69 1.76 29.83
CA LEU A 113 2.78 2.54 28.98
C LEU A 113 2.00 3.61 29.73
N VAL A 114 1.75 3.42 31.03
CA VAL A 114 1.04 4.38 31.89
C VAL A 114 1.98 5.31 32.66
N GLU A 115 3.30 5.18 32.46
CA GLU A 115 4.32 6.01 33.10
C GLU A 115 4.17 7.47 32.64
N ARG A 116 4.00 8.39 33.59
CA ARG A 116 3.73 9.81 33.29
C ARG A 116 4.87 10.48 32.54
N SER A 117 6.11 10.01 32.70
CA SER A 117 7.28 10.61 32.04
C SER A 117 7.28 10.46 30.52
N ILE A 118 6.57 9.47 29.98
CA ILE A 118 6.43 9.27 28.53
C ILE A 118 5.18 9.95 27.96
N TRP A 119 4.43 10.69 28.78
CA TRP A 119 3.21 11.39 28.36
C TRP A 119 3.45 12.90 28.28
N TYR A 120 2.91 13.50 27.22
CA TYR A 120 2.70 14.93 27.14
C TYR A 120 1.21 15.20 27.09
N ILE A 121 0.72 16.01 28.03
CA ILE A 121 -0.71 16.24 28.25
C ILE A 121 -0.97 17.73 28.12
N ASN A 122 -1.96 18.09 27.30
CA ASN A 122 -2.54 19.43 27.25
C ASN A 122 -4.09 19.32 27.12
N ASP A 123 -4.76 20.45 26.96
CA ASP A 123 -6.23 20.49 26.89
C ASP A 123 -6.81 19.89 25.59
N GLU A 124 -5.98 19.69 24.56
CA GLU A 124 -6.40 19.25 23.22
C GLU A 124 -6.11 17.75 22.98
N GLU A 125 -5.02 17.23 23.54
CA GLU A 125 -4.56 15.87 23.29
C GLU A 125 -3.74 15.29 24.45
N VAL A 126 -3.72 13.96 24.49
CA VAL A 126 -2.70 13.18 25.21
C VAL A 126 -1.75 12.58 24.18
N ARG A 127 -0.47 12.93 24.25
CA ARG A 127 0.59 12.30 23.46
C ARG A 127 1.33 11.28 24.31
N VAL A 128 1.49 10.08 23.78
CA VAL A 128 2.30 9.02 24.39
C VAL A 128 3.52 8.78 23.51
N HIS A 129 4.70 8.78 24.11
CA HIS A 129 5.99 8.47 23.50
C HIS A 129 6.45 7.08 23.98
N PRO A 130 5.91 5.99 23.41
CA PRO A 130 6.25 4.65 23.86
C PRO A 130 7.75 4.40 23.69
N THR A 131 8.36 3.67 24.62
CA THR A 131 9.77 3.31 24.47
C THR A 131 9.94 2.22 23.40
N ALA A 132 11.18 2.01 22.96
CA ALA A 132 11.52 0.93 22.05
C ALA A 132 11.11 -0.46 22.60
N ASP A 133 11.25 -0.68 23.91
CA ASP A 133 10.90 -1.95 24.56
C ASP A 133 9.38 -2.16 24.50
N ALA A 134 8.59 -1.12 24.82
CA ALA A 134 7.15 -1.17 24.69
C ALA A 134 6.67 -1.44 23.26
N ILE A 135 7.25 -0.80 22.24
CA ILE A 135 6.86 -0.99 20.84
C ILE A 135 7.09 -2.44 20.38
N VAL A 136 8.28 -2.99 20.69
CA VAL A 136 8.69 -4.33 20.27
C VAL A 136 7.89 -5.41 21.01
N ASN A 137 7.69 -5.25 22.31
CA ASN A 137 7.03 -6.26 23.14
C ASN A 137 5.50 -6.15 23.14
N LEU A 138 4.92 -5.14 22.48
CA LEU A 138 3.47 -4.99 22.39
C LEU A 138 2.84 -6.21 21.66
N PRO A 139 1.98 -7.00 22.33
CA PRO A 139 1.33 -8.13 21.70
C PRO A 139 0.43 -7.70 20.54
N MET A 140 0.33 -8.52 19.49
CA MET A 140 -0.49 -8.21 18.32
C MET A 140 -1.94 -7.79 18.65
N PRO A 141 -2.70 -8.47 19.55
CA PRO A 141 -4.05 -8.03 19.89
C PRO A 141 -4.12 -6.64 20.55
N ALA A 142 -3.12 -6.31 21.36
CA ALA A 142 -3.02 -5.00 21.99
C ALA A 142 -2.67 -3.93 20.96
N ARG A 143 -1.71 -4.21 20.07
CA ARG A 143 -1.36 -3.35 18.92
C ARG A 143 -2.58 -3.02 18.06
N GLN A 144 -3.37 -4.04 17.68
CA GLN A 144 -4.61 -3.86 16.93
C GLN A 144 -5.60 -2.94 17.65
N SER A 145 -5.78 -3.13 18.95
CA SER A 145 -6.73 -2.37 19.76
C SER A 145 -6.33 -0.90 19.90
N ILE A 146 -5.06 -0.63 20.22
CA ILE A 146 -4.52 0.74 20.30
C ILE A 146 -4.62 1.41 18.94
N PHE A 147 -4.18 0.74 17.87
CA PHE A 147 -4.11 1.35 16.54
C PHE A 147 -5.49 1.60 15.93
N ALA A 148 -6.49 0.78 16.26
CA ALA A 148 -7.89 1.04 15.92
C ALA A 148 -8.45 2.31 16.59
N VAL A 149 -7.92 2.70 17.76
CA VAL A 149 -8.24 3.99 18.36
C VAL A 149 -7.48 5.11 17.67
N LEU A 150 -6.17 4.97 17.49
CA LEU A 150 -5.31 6.01 16.89
C LEU A 150 -5.73 6.39 15.46
N ARG A 151 -6.27 5.45 14.67
CA ARG A 151 -6.70 5.70 13.29
C ARG A 151 -7.83 6.73 13.15
N GLN A 152 -8.51 7.08 14.24
CA GLN A 152 -9.63 8.02 14.23
C GLN A 152 -9.19 9.45 13.87
N TRP A 153 -7.90 9.76 14.02
CA TRP A 153 -7.34 11.11 13.87
C TRP A 153 -6.28 11.18 12.78
N GLU A 154 -6.24 12.28 12.04
CA GLU A 154 -5.27 12.49 10.95
C GLU A 154 -3.85 12.77 11.45
N GLU A 155 -3.74 13.20 12.70
CA GLU A 155 -2.51 13.44 13.43
C GLU A 155 -1.71 12.15 13.69
N ASN A 156 -2.34 10.98 13.50
CA ASN A 156 -1.70 9.66 13.49
C ASN A 156 -1.65 9.08 12.07
N PRO A 157 -0.87 9.68 11.15
CA PRO A 157 -0.96 9.38 9.73
C PRO A 157 -0.74 7.88 9.42
N PHE A 158 0.27 7.26 10.02
CA PHE A 158 0.57 5.82 9.85
C PHE A 158 -0.42 4.85 10.49
N HIS A 159 -1.28 5.33 11.39
CA HIS A 159 -2.34 4.51 11.99
C HIS A 159 -3.65 4.69 11.23
N ARG A 160 -3.90 5.91 10.74
CA ARG A 160 -5.04 6.24 9.87
C ARG A 160 -4.94 5.51 8.53
N ALA A 161 -3.74 5.51 7.95
CA ALA A 161 -3.42 4.90 6.67
C ALA A 161 -2.16 4.03 6.83
N PRO A 162 -2.28 2.85 7.45
CA PRO A 162 -1.16 1.95 7.64
C PRO A 162 -0.68 1.37 6.31
N VAL A 163 0.57 0.92 6.29
CA VAL A 163 1.11 0.18 5.15
C VAL A 163 0.43 -1.18 5.11
N ILE A 164 -0.28 -1.47 4.02
CA ILE A 164 -0.97 -2.74 3.81
C ILE A 164 -0.01 -3.72 3.18
N ILE A 165 0.12 -4.88 3.81
CA ILE A 165 0.91 -5.99 3.31
C ILE A 165 -0.07 -7.01 2.73
N GLU A 166 -0.10 -7.10 1.39
CA GLU A 166 -1.02 -8.00 0.67
C GLU A 166 -0.48 -9.43 0.53
N SER A 167 0.60 -9.74 1.25
CA SER A 167 1.15 -11.09 1.41
C SER A 167 0.82 -11.66 2.78
N ALA A 168 0.70 -12.99 2.87
CA ALA A 168 0.73 -13.69 4.15
C ALA A 168 2.12 -13.64 4.81
N ASN A 169 3.17 -13.43 4.01
CA ASN A 169 4.56 -13.43 4.44
C ASN A 169 5.17 -12.03 4.25
N VAL A 170 5.49 -11.37 5.36
CA VAL A 170 6.03 -10.00 5.37
C VAL A 170 7.40 -9.95 4.72
N ARG A 171 8.27 -10.95 4.95
CA ARG A 171 9.62 -10.97 4.37
C ARG A 171 9.58 -11.13 2.87
N GLU A 172 8.67 -11.95 2.36
CA GLU A 172 8.44 -12.11 0.92
C GLU A 172 7.90 -10.83 0.28
N TRP A 173 6.99 -10.13 0.96
CA TRP A 173 6.50 -8.82 0.50
C TRP A 173 7.61 -7.79 0.39
N PHE A 174 8.61 -7.84 1.26
CA PHE A 174 9.77 -6.94 1.24
C PHE A 174 11.01 -7.55 0.55
N ALA A 175 10.87 -8.68 -0.14
CA ALA A 175 11.96 -9.25 -0.92
C ALA A 175 12.32 -8.34 -2.11
N ASP A 176 13.60 -8.26 -2.44
CA ASP A 176 14.14 -7.49 -3.57
C ASP A 176 13.91 -5.96 -3.52
N THR A 177 13.46 -5.40 -2.38
CA THR A 177 13.29 -3.94 -2.20
C THR A 177 14.59 -3.21 -1.85
N GLY A 178 15.67 -3.95 -1.58
CA GLY A 178 16.91 -3.40 -1.02
C GLY A 178 16.92 -3.28 0.51
N LEU A 179 15.85 -3.68 1.20
CA LEU A 179 15.82 -3.76 2.66
C LEU A 179 16.69 -4.90 3.20
N SER A 180 17.36 -4.66 4.32
CA SER A 180 18.08 -5.72 5.02
C SER A 180 17.11 -6.76 5.62
N PRO A 181 17.55 -8.03 5.78
CA PRO A 181 16.74 -9.06 6.44
C PRO A 181 16.36 -8.73 7.90
N GLU A 182 17.16 -7.90 8.56
CA GLU A 182 16.92 -7.41 9.92
C GLU A 182 15.75 -6.41 9.95
N VAL A 183 15.76 -5.42 9.06
CA VAL A 183 14.65 -4.45 8.92
C VAL A 183 13.37 -5.18 8.53
N ALA A 184 13.41 -6.08 7.55
CA ALA A 184 12.25 -6.88 7.16
C ALA A 184 11.70 -7.73 8.32
N GLY A 185 12.60 -8.31 9.14
CA GLY A 185 12.20 -9.05 10.34
C GLY A 185 11.60 -8.17 11.44
N THR A 186 12.05 -6.92 11.55
CA THR A 186 11.46 -5.95 12.46
C THR A 186 10.06 -5.53 12.00
N ILE A 187 9.86 -5.29 10.70
CA ILE A 187 8.53 -5.00 10.14
C ILE A 187 7.59 -6.18 10.38
N GLU A 188 8.06 -7.41 10.21
CA GLU A 188 7.29 -8.64 10.46
C GLU A 188 6.81 -8.74 11.91
N SER A 189 7.69 -8.51 12.89
CA SER A 189 7.31 -8.58 14.32
C SER A 189 6.36 -7.43 14.75
N LEU A 190 6.44 -6.29 14.07
CA LEU A 190 5.60 -5.12 14.31
C LEU A 190 4.28 -5.16 13.52
N SER A 191 4.15 -6.06 12.54
CA SER A 191 2.93 -6.21 11.76
C SER A 191 1.77 -6.75 12.60
N TYR A 192 0.56 -6.39 12.21
CA TYR A 192 -0.68 -6.82 12.87
C TYR A 192 -1.76 -7.14 11.85
N LYS A 193 -2.78 -7.90 12.25
CA LYS A 193 -3.91 -8.21 11.37
C LYS A 193 -4.82 -7.00 11.20
N MET A 194 -5.19 -6.70 9.96
CA MET A 194 -6.26 -5.76 9.64
C MET A 194 -7.19 -6.38 8.60
N GLY A 195 -8.34 -6.86 9.05
CA GLY A 195 -9.22 -7.67 8.22
C GLY A 195 -8.55 -8.97 7.79
N ARG A 196 -8.43 -9.19 6.47
CA ARG A 196 -7.77 -10.36 5.86
C ARG A 196 -6.28 -10.14 5.55
N SER A 197 -5.79 -8.92 5.69
CA SER A 197 -4.42 -8.52 5.36
C SER A 197 -3.59 -8.28 6.62
N LEU A 198 -2.28 -8.18 6.43
CA LEU A 198 -1.38 -7.64 7.44
C LEU A 198 -1.23 -6.13 7.23
N ALA A 199 -0.98 -5.41 8.32
CA ALA A 199 -0.77 -3.97 8.33
C ALA A 199 0.44 -3.63 9.20
N PHE A 200 1.10 -2.52 8.87
CA PHE A 200 2.26 -2.00 9.57
C PHE A 200 2.15 -0.48 9.76
N SER A 201 2.33 -0.01 10.99
CA SER A 201 2.17 1.41 11.38
C SER A 201 3.40 2.03 12.06
N ASP A 202 4.31 1.21 12.60
CA ASP A 202 5.47 1.64 13.38
C ASP A 202 6.63 2.13 12.49
N VAL A 203 6.32 2.90 11.45
CA VAL A 203 7.30 3.47 10.51
C VAL A 203 8.35 4.34 11.21
N PRO A 204 7.99 5.27 12.14
CA PRO A 204 8.99 6.05 12.88
C PRO A 204 10.01 5.18 13.62
N TYR A 205 9.55 4.10 14.25
CA TYR A 205 10.42 3.18 14.99
C TYR A 205 11.43 2.50 14.08
N VAL A 206 11.00 2.01 12.91
CA VAL A 206 11.90 1.37 11.95
C VAL A 206 12.85 2.38 11.32
N LEU A 207 12.38 3.60 10.99
CA LEU A 207 13.26 4.68 10.53
C LEU A 207 14.35 5.00 11.55
N GLY A 208 14.03 5.03 12.84
CA GLY A 208 15.02 5.25 13.91
C GLY A 208 16.07 4.14 14.07
N LYS A 209 15.89 2.98 13.41
CA LYS A 209 16.87 1.89 13.36
C LYS A 209 17.77 1.94 12.12
N ILE A 210 17.33 2.62 11.07
CA ILE A 210 18.06 2.71 9.81
C ILE A 210 19.19 3.73 9.97
N THR A 211 20.39 3.36 9.51
CA THR A 211 21.61 4.17 9.71
C THR A 211 22.22 4.67 8.41
N THR A 212 21.71 4.25 7.25
CA THR A 212 22.24 4.62 5.94
C THR A 212 21.17 5.23 5.07
N ASP A 213 21.51 6.30 4.34
CA ASP A 213 20.60 6.98 3.41
C ASP A 213 20.08 6.03 2.31
N ALA A 214 20.90 5.06 1.90
CA ALA A 214 20.52 4.07 0.89
C ALA A 214 19.42 3.13 1.39
N GLU A 215 19.52 2.65 2.64
CA GLU A 215 18.48 1.82 3.25
C GLU A 215 17.25 2.65 3.61
N GLU A 216 17.41 3.92 4.02
CA GLU A 216 16.28 4.83 4.27
C GLU A 216 15.47 5.05 2.99
N ARG A 217 16.16 5.34 1.87
CA ARG A 217 15.52 5.49 0.56
C ARG A 217 14.81 4.19 0.13
N SER A 218 15.46 3.05 0.31
CA SER A 218 14.89 1.73 -0.02
C SER A 218 13.66 1.44 0.84
N PHE A 219 13.71 1.77 2.12
CA PHE A 219 12.59 1.64 3.04
C PHE A 219 11.41 2.53 2.63
N MET A 220 11.64 3.82 2.42
CA MET A 220 10.59 4.76 1.98
C MET A 220 9.93 4.31 0.67
N LYS A 221 10.71 3.79 -0.27
CA LYS A 221 10.20 3.22 -1.52
C LYS A 221 9.40 1.95 -1.29
N ALA A 222 9.88 1.04 -0.45
CA ALA A 222 9.20 -0.20 -0.11
C ALA A 222 7.83 0.02 0.56
N LEU A 223 7.64 1.10 1.33
CA LEU A 223 6.33 1.44 1.92
C LEU A 223 5.26 1.80 0.87
N THR A 224 5.68 2.12 -0.36
CA THR A 224 4.77 2.40 -1.48
C THR A 224 4.41 1.17 -2.29
N ARG A 225 5.01 0.02 -1.98
CA ARG A 225 4.85 -1.20 -2.77
C ARG A 225 3.38 -1.58 -2.86
N THR A 226 2.92 -1.84 -4.08
CA THR A 226 1.60 -2.39 -4.37
C THR A 226 1.74 -3.62 -5.26
N ARG A 227 0.81 -4.55 -5.10
CA ARG A 227 0.73 -5.73 -5.97
C ARG A 227 -0.07 -5.36 -7.21
N SER A 228 0.50 -5.66 -8.37
CA SER A 228 -0.18 -5.56 -9.66
C SER A 228 -0.17 -6.94 -10.34
N LEU A 229 -0.86 -7.04 -11.47
CA LEU A 229 -1.04 -8.26 -12.23
C LEU A 229 -0.72 -7.99 -13.69
N ILE A 230 0.17 -8.80 -14.27
CA ILE A 230 0.40 -8.80 -15.71
C ILE A 230 -0.41 -9.91 -16.33
N LEU A 231 -1.30 -9.54 -17.24
CA LEU A 231 -2.18 -10.45 -17.98
C LEU A 231 -1.65 -10.62 -19.41
N ARG A 232 -1.51 -11.86 -19.84
CA ARG A 232 -1.06 -12.21 -21.19
C ARG A 232 -2.08 -13.10 -21.88
N LEU A 233 -2.34 -12.77 -23.14
CA LEU A 233 -3.08 -13.63 -24.06
C LEU A 233 -2.10 -14.58 -24.74
N LYS A 234 -2.41 -15.87 -24.69
CA LYS A 234 -1.75 -16.87 -25.51
C LYS A 234 -2.38 -16.85 -26.90
N VAL A 235 -1.59 -16.41 -27.89
CA VAL A 235 -1.95 -16.40 -29.30
C VAL A 235 -1.28 -17.60 -29.95
N SER A 236 -2.07 -18.58 -30.39
CA SER A 236 -1.54 -19.78 -31.05
C SER A 236 -2.41 -20.20 -32.23
N PRO A 237 -1.88 -20.97 -33.19
CA PRO A 237 -2.66 -21.45 -34.34
C PRO A 237 -3.87 -22.33 -33.99
N GLN A 238 -3.96 -22.82 -32.75
CA GLN A 238 -5.05 -23.66 -32.27
C GLN A 238 -6.22 -22.87 -31.67
N MET A 239 -6.05 -21.57 -31.46
CA MET A 239 -7.09 -20.71 -30.89
C MET A 239 -8.22 -20.44 -31.90
N ASP A 240 -9.42 -20.17 -31.40
CA ASP A 240 -10.50 -19.58 -32.21
C ASP A 240 -10.21 -18.08 -32.44
N PHE A 241 -9.49 -17.79 -33.52
CA PHE A 241 -9.06 -16.42 -33.81
C PHE A 241 -10.24 -15.47 -34.03
N GLU A 242 -11.32 -15.92 -34.68
CA GLU A 242 -12.47 -15.06 -34.97
C GLU A 242 -13.19 -14.65 -33.68
N GLN A 243 -13.42 -15.60 -32.77
CA GLN A 243 -14.03 -15.32 -31.47
C GLN A 243 -13.18 -14.37 -30.61
N VAL A 244 -11.87 -14.63 -30.53
CA VAL A 244 -10.95 -13.81 -29.74
C VAL A 244 -10.80 -12.41 -30.35
N ALA A 245 -10.74 -12.31 -31.68
CA ALA A 245 -10.73 -11.04 -32.38
C ALA A 245 -12.03 -10.24 -32.12
N ASP A 246 -13.20 -10.88 -32.20
CA ASP A 246 -14.48 -10.23 -31.92
C ASP A 246 -14.54 -9.67 -30.49
N TYR A 247 -14.08 -10.46 -29.50
CA TYR A 247 -14.03 -10.04 -28.10
C TYR A 247 -13.13 -8.82 -27.89
N TRP A 248 -11.84 -8.90 -28.27
CA TRP A 248 -10.87 -7.84 -27.96
C TRP A 248 -11.10 -6.59 -28.81
N THR A 249 -11.70 -6.72 -29.99
CA THR A 249 -12.08 -5.55 -30.80
C THR A 249 -13.42 -4.95 -30.39
N ALA A 250 -14.11 -5.53 -29.39
CA ALA A 250 -15.43 -5.16 -28.94
C ALA A 250 -16.47 -5.12 -30.08
N GLY A 251 -16.54 -6.20 -30.86
CA GLY A 251 -17.36 -6.27 -32.07
C GLY A 251 -16.82 -5.40 -33.20
N TYR A 252 -15.50 -5.44 -33.43
CA TYR A 252 -14.80 -4.71 -34.49
C TYR A 252 -14.90 -3.18 -34.39
N LYS A 253 -15.09 -2.64 -33.19
CA LYS A 253 -15.04 -1.19 -32.93
C LYS A 253 -13.60 -0.68 -32.77
N ASN A 254 -12.71 -1.53 -32.27
CA ASN A 254 -11.28 -1.24 -32.09
C ASN A 254 -10.43 -2.08 -33.03
N LYS A 255 -10.56 -1.93 -34.36
CA LYS A 255 -9.88 -2.80 -35.35
C LYS A 255 -8.36 -2.67 -35.37
N ASP A 256 -7.82 -1.60 -34.79
CA ASP A 256 -6.38 -1.29 -34.81
C ASP A 256 -5.52 -2.34 -34.07
N ILE A 257 -6.14 -3.22 -33.26
CA ILE A 257 -5.43 -4.33 -32.59
C ILE A 257 -5.32 -5.60 -33.45
N LEU A 258 -6.07 -5.72 -34.54
CA LEU A 258 -6.02 -6.93 -35.39
C LEU A 258 -4.63 -7.16 -35.99
N PRO A 259 -3.92 -6.14 -36.52
CA PRO A 259 -2.60 -6.35 -37.10
C PRO A 259 -1.59 -6.93 -36.11
N ILE A 260 -1.64 -6.55 -34.82
CA ILE A 260 -0.73 -7.11 -33.82
C ILE A 260 -1.09 -8.57 -33.49
N LEU A 261 -2.39 -8.89 -33.37
CA LEU A 261 -2.83 -10.28 -33.16
C LEU A 261 -2.43 -11.19 -34.32
N GLU A 262 -2.64 -10.75 -35.57
CA GLU A 262 -2.23 -11.49 -36.77
C GLU A 262 -0.71 -11.64 -36.88
N SER A 263 0.04 -10.59 -36.53
CA SER A 263 1.50 -10.61 -36.55
C SER A 263 2.08 -11.63 -35.56
N VAL A 264 1.55 -11.64 -34.33
CA VAL A 264 1.94 -12.60 -33.29
C VAL A 264 1.62 -14.03 -33.75
N LEU A 265 0.42 -14.27 -34.30
CA LEU A 265 0.01 -15.58 -34.80
C LEU A 265 0.95 -16.15 -35.88
N ARG A 266 1.54 -15.29 -36.72
CA ARG A 266 2.45 -15.69 -37.81
C ARG A 266 3.92 -15.81 -37.38
N THR A 267 4.28 -15.32 -36.18
CA THR A 267 5.67 -15.27 -35.73
C THR A 267 5.99 -16.45 -34.80
N GLN A 268 6.85 -17.36 -35.25
CA GLN A 268 7.26 -18.50 -34.43
C GLN A 268 8.00 -18.05 -33.16
N GLY A 269 7.69 -18.69 -32.03
CA GLY A 269 8.33 -18.42 -30.73
C GLY A 269 7.73 -17.24 -29.96
N VAL A 270 6.79 -16.49 -30.54
CA VAL A 270 6.09 -15.39 -29.87
C VAL A 270 4.61 -15.75 -29.74
N GLU A 271 4.27 -16.44 -28.65
CA GLU A 271 2.88 -16.87 -28.39
C GLU A 271 2.19 -16.04 -27.31
N ARG A 272 2.90 -15.12 -26.65
CA ARG A 272 2.39 -14.40 -25.47
C ARG A 272 2.33 -12.91 -25.75
N LEU A 273 1.13 -12.35 -25.78
CA LEU A 273 0.88 -10.93 -25.96
C LEU A 273 0.37 -10.32 -24.66
N ASP A 274 1.01 -9.26 -24.17
CA ASP A 274 0.51 -8.50 -23.03
C ASP A 274 -0.82 -7.82 -23.39
N VAL A 275 -1.86 -8.06 -22.58
CA VAL A 275 -3.20 -7.53 -22.81
C VAL A 275 -3.23 -6.01 -22.77
N ALA A 276 -2.25 -5.34 -22.14
CA ALA A 276 -2.13 -3.88 -22.19
C ALA A 276 -2.15 -3.33 -23.63
N HIS A 277 -1.61 -4.08 -24.61
CA HIS A 277 -1.62 -3.70 -26.03
C HIS A 277 -2.98 -3.87 -26.72
N LEU A 278 -3.92 -4.57 -26.09
CA LEU A 278 -5.29 -4.79 -26.57
C LEU A 278 -6.28 -3.79 -25.95
N LEU A 279 -5.92 -3.17 -24.83
CA LEU A 279 -6.79 -2.19 -24.17
C LEU A 279 -6.88 -0.85 -24.93
N PRO A 280 -8.00 -0.12 -24.80
CA PRO A 280 -8.10 1.25 -25.32
C PRO A 280 -7.01 2.19 -24.75
N PRO A 281 -6.74 3.33 -25.39
CA PRO A 281 -5.66 4.23 -24.99
C PRO A 281 -5.71 4.70 -23.53
N THR A 282 -6.91 5.00 -23.02
CA THR A 282 -7.05 5.54 -21.66
C THR A 282 -6.69 4.51 -20.58
N PRO A 283 -7.28 3.31 -20.49
CA PRO A 283 -6.84 2.29 -19.54
C PRO A 283 -5.34 1.97 -19.66
N ARG A 284 -4.83 1.83 -20.90
CA ARG A 284 -3.41 1.55 -21.15
C ARG A 284 -2.48 2.61 -20.56
N LYS A 285 -2.87 3.88 -20.61
CA LYS A 285 -2.07 4.99 -20.05
C LYS A 285 -1.94 4.92 -18.53
N HIS A 286 -2.86 4.26 -17.85
CA HIS A 286 -2.92 4.19 -16.39
C HIS A 286 -2.39 2.87 -15.83
N LEU A 287 -2.36 1.79 -16.63
CA LEU A 287 -1.76 0.51 -16.24
C LEU A 287 -0.27 0.65 -15.90
N TYR A 288 0.14 0.04 -14.80
CA TYR A 288 1.51 -0.04 -14.31
C TYR A 288 2.20 1.30 -14.09
N THR A 289 1.43 2.35 -13.78
CA THR A 289 1.95 3.71 -13.54
C THR A 289 1.59 4.23 -12.16
N TYR A 290 2.44 5.12 -11.64
CA TYR A 290 2.09 5.94 -10.47
C TYR A 290 1.51 7.28 -10.92
N PRO A 291 0.51 7.83 -10.22
CA PRO A 291 -0.03 9.13 -10.55
C PRO A 291 1.06 10.21 -10.38
N PRO A 292 1.25 11.10 -11.38
CA PRO A 292 2.21 12.19 -11.27
C PRO A 292 1.76 13.18 -10.19
N LEU A 293 2.70 13.95 -9.62
CA LEU A 293 2.36 14.99 -8.63
C LEU A 293 1.32 16.00 -9.12
N SER A 294 1.34 16.32 -10.41
CA SER A 294 0.37 17.22 -11.03
C SER A 294 -1.07 16.72 -10.92
N ALA A 295 -1.29 15.41 -10.76
CA ALA A 295 -2.62 14.84 -10.56
C ALA A 295 -3.24 15.25 -9.22
N GLY A 296 -2.42 15.48 -8.19
CA GLY A 296 -2.87 15.92 -6.87
C GLY A 296 -3.15 17.43 -6.75
N MET A 297 -2.72 18.24 -7.71
CA MET A 297 -2.87 19.71 -7.65
C MET A 297 -4.33 20.19 -7.69
N SER A 298 -5.25 19.33 -8.11
CA SER A 298 -6.70 19.59 -8.08
C SER A 298 -7.33 19.40 -6.68
N GLY A 299 -6.51 19.05 -5.67
CA GLY A 299 -6.97 18.76 -4.30
C GLY A 299 -7.46 17.33 -4.10
N ARG A 300 -7.46 16.50 -5.15
CA ARG A 300 -7.81 15.08 -5.10
C ARG A 300 -6.85 14.28 -5.98
N TYR A 301 -6.10 13.37 -5.37
CA TYR A 301 -5.39 12.37 -6.15
C TYR A 301 -6.39 11.38 -6.77
N PRO A 302 -6.20 10.95 -8.02
CA PRO A 302 -6.96 9.82 -8.55
C PRO A 302 -6.73 8.58 -7.68
N ASP A 303 -7.78 7.79 -7.45
CA ASP A 303 -7.67 6.57 -6.65
C ASP A 303 -6.55 5.68 -7.17
N CYS A 304 -5.84 5.02 -6.25
CA CYS A 304 -4.72 4.12 -6.47
C CYS A 304 -5.09 2.86 -7.31
N PHE A 305 -6.32 2.77 -7.81
CA PHE A 305 -6.77 1.79 -8.80
C PHE A 305 -6.17 2.04 -10.19
N TRP A 306 -5.28 3.01 -10.33
CA TRP A 306 -4.34 3.08 -11.44
C TRP A 306 -3.21 2.08 -11.13
N THR A 307 -3.49 0.80 -11.39
CA THR A 307 -2.55 -0.33 -11.35
C THR A 307 -2.47 -1.00 -12.68
#